data_AF-A0AAV8F653-F1
#
_entry.id   AF-A0AAV8F653-F1
#
_cell.length_a   1.000
_cell.length_b   1.000
_cell.length_c   1.000
_cell.angle_alpha   90.00
_cell.angle_beta   90.00
_cell.angle_gamma   90.00
#
_symmetry.space_group_name_H-M   'P 1'
#
loop_
_entity.id
_entity.type
_entity.pdbx_description
1 polymer ?
#
loop_
_entity_poly.entity_id
_entity_poly.type
_entity_poly.pdbx_seq_one_letter_code
_entity_poly.pdbx_strand_id
1 'polypeptide(L)'
;MLVGAYPFEDPRDPRNFRKTITRIVSAKYRIPENVHISDNCRSLISRIFISNPTRRITINDIKNHPWFLKNLPRELKPEAQAVFYRRNNNQAAAYSVQSIDEIRRIVHEAQTIPKLVPSTAGYGWGFNDSDDEHGEEEEEKEEEEDEDVYDRTVRQVHESGEFDIAALRI
;
A
#
# COMPACT_ATOMS: atom_id res chain seq x y z
N MET A 1 -5.45 14.81 -11.04
CA MET A 1 -6.65 14.69 -11.89
C MET A 1 -7.13 16.05 -12.41
N LEU A 2 -7.61 16.97 -11.59
CA LEU A 2 -8.18 18.25 -12.08
C LEU A 2 -7.14 19.31 -12.51
N VAL A 3 -6.02 19.41 -11.78
CA VAL A 3 -4.98 20.44 -12.02
C VAL A 3 -3.72 19.86 -12.68
N GLY A 4 -3.55 18.53 -12.66
CA GLY A 4 -2.35 17.87 -13.20
C GLY A 4 -1.10 17.92 -12.30
N ALA A 5 -1.19 18.55 -11.13
CA ALA A 5 -0.10 18.62 -10.14
C ALA A 5 -0.63 18.42 -8.71
N TYR A 6 0.28 18.17 -7.77
CA TYR A 6 -0.07 18.03 -6.36
C TYR A 6 -0.37 19.40 -5.70
N PRO A 7 -1.39 19.48 -4.82
CA PRO A 7 -1.90 20.74 -4.29
C PRO A 7 -0.95 21.49 -3.34
N PHE A 8 0.02 20.79 -2.73
CA PHE A 8 0.92 21.35 -1.71
C PHE A 8 2.39 21.41 -2.15
N GLU A 9 2.72 20.87 -3.31
CA GLU A 9 4.10 20.83 -3.80
C GLU A 9 4.53 22.18 -4.38
N ASP A 10 5.82 22.51 -4.28
CA ASP A 10 6.39 23.69 -4.92
C ASP A 10 6.70 23.39 -6.40
N PRO A 11 6.01 24.01 -7.38
CA PRO A 11 6.25 23.72 -8.80
C PRO A 11 7.68 24.03 -9.25
N ARG A 12 8.40 24.89 -8.52
CA ARG A 12 9.78 25.29 -8.83
C ARG A 12 10.82 24.40 -8.15
N ASP A 13 10.43 23.68 -7.10
CA ASP A 13 11.34 22.92 -6.24
C ASP A 13 10.62 21.70 -5.65
N PRO A 14 10.32 20.69 -6.49
CA PRO A 14 9.47 19.56 -6.13
C PRO A 14 10.07 18.66 -5.03
N ARG A 15 11.40 18.64 -4.92
CA ARG A 15 12.13 17.83 -3.92
C ARG A 15 12.18 18.50 -2.54
N ASN A 16 11.60 19.69 -2.38
CA ASN A 16 11.60 20.41 -1.11
C ASN A 16 10.47 19.97 -0.20
N PHE A 17 10.66 18.81 0.43
CA PHE A 17 9.69 18.25 1.36
C PHE A 17 9.37 19.22 2.52
N ARG A 18 10.35 19.98 3.01
CA ARG A 18 10.13 20.94 4.10
C ARG A 18 9.06 21.98 3.75
N LYS A 19 9.11 22.54 2.55
CA LYS A 19 8.07 23.46 2.04
C LYS A 19 6.72 22.77 1.86
N THR A 20 6.72 21.55 1.30
CA THR A 20 5.49 20.78 1.07
C THR A 20 4.77 20.48 2.38
N ILE A 21 5.48 19.99 3.41
CA ILE A 21 4.92 19.73 4.74
C ILE A 21 4.36 21.02 5.36
N THR A 22 5.07 22.13 5.24
CA THR A 22 4.61 23.44 5.74
C THR A 22 3.27 23.85 5.10
N ARG A 23 3.11 23.60 3.80
CA ARG A 23 1.87 23.89 3.06
C ARG A 23 0.73 22.94 3.44
N ILE A 24 1.02 21.66 3.68
CA ILE A 24 0.02 20.67 4.14
C ILE A 24 -0.54 21.07 5.51
N VAL A 25 0.33 21.34 6.49
CA VAL A 25 -0.09 21.69 7.86
C VAL A 25 -0.95 22.94 7.87
N SER A 26 -0.58 23.93 7.06
CA SER A 26 -1.34 25.18 6.91
C SER A 26 -2.51 25.10 5.92
N ALA A 27 -2.77 23.93 5.31
CA ALA A 27 -3.76 23.71 4.26
C ALA A 27 -3.70 24.76 3.13
N LYS A 28 -2.49 25.20 2.77
CA LYS A 28 -2.26 26.20 1.72
C LYS A 28 -2.15 25.54 0.36
N TYR A 29 -3.21 25.64 -0.43
CA TYR A 29 -3.26 25.25 -1.83
C TYR A 29 -3.89 26.37 -2.67
N ARG A 30 -3.58 26.40 -3.97
CA ARG A 30 -4.24 27.31 -4.92
C ARG A 30 -4.58 26.54 -6.18
N ILE A 31 -5.78 26.79 -6.71
CA ILE A 31 -6.21 26.28 -8.00
C ILE A 31 -5.77 27.31 -9.05
N PRO A 32 -4.91 26.96 -10.02
CA PRO A 32 -4.45 27.89 -11.05
C PRO A 32 -5.61 28.49 -11.86
N GLU A 33 -5.43 29.73 -12.34
CA GLU A 33 -6.48 30.47 -13.07
C GLU A 33 -6.83 29.86 -14.43
N ASN A 34 -5.85 29.20 -15.05
CA ASN A 34 -6.04 28.46 -16.30
C ASN A 34 -6.86 27.17 -16.14
N VAL A 35 -7.21 26.78 -14.90
CA VAL A 35 -8.01 25.58 -14.63
C VAL A 35 -9.42 25.99 -14.22
N HIS A 36 -10.37 25.79 -15.13
CA HIS A 36 -11.78 26.07 -14.89
C HIS A 36 -12.46 24.86 -14.24
N ILE A 37 -12.93 25.06 -13.01
CA ILE A 37 -13.76 24.08 -12.28
C ILE A 37 -15.06 24.73 -11.83
N SER A 38 -16.12 23.92 -11.70
CA SER A 38 -17.40 24.39 -11.19
C SER A 38 -17.32 24.78 -9.71
N ASP A 39 -18.21 25.66 -9.27
CA ASP A 39 -18.26 26.09 -7.86
C ASP A 39 -18.54 24.93 -6.90
N ASN A 40 -19.39 23.98 -7.33
CA ASN A 40 -19.61 22.75 -6.57
C ASN A 40 -18.31 21.93 -6.42
N CYS A 41 -17.46 21.89 -7.44
CA CYS A 41 -16.15 21.23 -7.34
C CYS A 41 -15.24 21.96 -6.33
N ARG A 42 -15.17 23.28 -6.44
CA ARG A 42 -14.37 24.14 -5.55
C ARG A 42 -14.82 24.02 -4.09
N SER A 43 -16.14 23.99 -3.86
CA SER A 43 -16.77 23.75 -2.55
C SER A 43 -16.40 22.39 -1.98
N LEU A 44 -16.41 21.33 -2.80
CA LEU A 44 -16.02 20.00 -2.33
C LEU A 44 -14.54 19.97 -1.90
N ILE A 45 -13.65 20.51 -2.74
CA ILE A 45 -12.20 20.57 -2.45
C ILE A 45 -11.93 21.35 -1.17
N SER A 46 -12.60 22.49 -0.96
CA SER A 46 -12.41 23.32 0.23
C SER A 46 -12.86 22.64 1.53
N ARG A 47 -13.85 21.75 1.45
CA ARG A 47 -14.29 20.95 2.60
C ARG A 47 -13.41 19.73 2.88
N ILE A 48 -12.66 19.25 1.89
CA ILE A 48 -11.69 18.15 2.03
C ILE A 48 -10.37 18.67 2.61
N PHE A 49 -9.83 19.77 2.07
CA PHE A 49 -8.56 20.35 2.52
C PHE A 49 -8.74 21.27 3.73
N ILE A 50 -9.24 20.71 4.82
CA ILE A 50 -9.33 21.34 6.14
C ILE A 50 -8.27 20.72 7.06
N SER A 51 -7.44 21.56 7.69
CA SER A 51 -6.37 21.13 8.61
C SER A 51 -6.94 20.37 9.82
N ASN A 52 -8.05 20.84 10.38
CA ASN A 52 -8.70 20.17 11.50
C ASN A 52 -9.52 18.95 11.01
N PRO A 53 -9.17 17.71 11.39
CA PRO A 53 -9.85 16.51 10.93
C PRO A 53 -11.32 16.43 11.37
N THR A 54 -11.68 16.98 12.54
CA THR A 54 -13.07 16.91 13.05
C THR A 54 -14.03 17.79 12.24
N ARG A 55 -13.50 18.81 11.55
CA ARG A 55 -14.25 19.71 10.69
C ARG A 55 -14.22 19.28 9.21
N ARG A 56 -13.41 18.27 8.88
CA ARG A 56 -13.27 17.76 7.51
C ARG A 56 -14.54 17.02 7.11
N ILE A 57 -14.97 17.21 5.87
CA ILE A 57 -16.14 16.52 5.32
C ILE A 57 -16.00 15.00 5.44
N THR A 58 -17.09 14.34 5.84
CA THR A 58 -17.12 12.87 5.96
C THR A 58 -17.37 12.21 4.61
N ILE A 59 -17.04 10.93 4.47
CA ILE A 59 -17.34 10.17 3.24
C ILE A 59 -18.85 10.18 2.92
N ASN A 60 -19.70 10.09 3.95
CA ASN A 60 -21.16 10.15 3.75
C ASN A 60 -21.58 11.50 3.15
N ASP A 61 -21.02 12.60 3.64
CA ASP A 61 -21.32 13.94 3.13
C ASP A 61 -20.75 14.16 1.72
N ILE A 62 -19.60 13.55 1.39
CA ILE A 62 -19.06 13.54 0.01
C ILE A 62 -20.04 12.82 -0.93
N LYS A 63 -20.53 11.63 -0.54
CA LYS A 63 -21.50 10.87 -1.34
C LYS A 63 -22.79 11.64 -1.60
N ASN A 64 -23.19 12.52 -0.68
CA ASN A 64 -24.36 13.39 -0.80
C ASN A 64 -24.03 14.75 -1.44
N HIS A 65 -22.78 15.03 -1.77
CA HIS A 65 -22.38 16.34 -2.30
C HIS A 65 -22.87 16.52 -3.75
N PRO A 66 -23.42 17.68 -4.14
CA PRO A 66 -23.97 17.90 -5.49
C PRO A 66 -22.98 17.63 -6.62
N TRP A 67 -21.69 17.91 -6.39
CA TRP A 67 -20.63 17.60 -7.36
C TRP A 67 -20.45 16.09 -7.58
N PHE A 68 -20.54 15.28 -6.52
CA PHE A 68 -20.37 13.83 -6.59
C PHE A 68 -21.59 13.14 -7.22
N LEU A 69 -22.79 13.63 -6.92
CA LEU A 69 -24.04 13.08 -7.45
C LEU A 69 -24.26 13.40 -8.93
N LYS A 70 -23.59 14.44 -9.46
CA LYS A 70 -23.72 14.83 -10.87
C LYS A 70 -23.21 13.72 -11.78
N ASN A 71 -24.08 13.18 -12.61
CA ASN A 71 -23.79 12.09 -13.55
C ASN A 71 -23.30 10.80 -12.87
N LEU A 72 -23.67 10.56 -11.60
CA LEU A 72 -23.33 9.32 -10.91
C LEU A 72 -24.07 8.12 -11.55
N PRO A 73 -23.36 7.11 -12.09
CA PRO A 73 -23.97 5.91 -12.63
C PRO A 73 -24.92 5.24 -11.63
N ARG A 74 -26.03 4.68 -12.11
CA ARG A 74 -27.09 4.13 -11.26
C ARG A 74 -26.58 2.98 -10.39
N GLU A 75 -25.64 2.21 -10.91
CA GLU A 75 -25.01 1.05 -10.29
C GLU A 75 -24.17 1.45 -9.07
N LEU A 76 -23.64 2.68 -9.07
CA LEU A 76 -22.81 3.22 -7.99
C LEU A 76 -23.62 3.96 -6.93
N LYS A 77 -24.94 4.09 -7.11
CA LYS A 77 -25.80 4.71 -6.11
C LYS A 77 -25.89 3.83 -4.86
N PRO A 78 -26.03 4.43 -3.65
CA PRO A 78 -26.11 3.69 -2.41
C PRO A 78 -27.19 2.59 -2.42
N GLU A 79 -28.32 2.81 -3.09
CA GLU A 79 -29.42 1.85 -3.17
C GLU A 79 -29.04 0.63 -4.00
N ALA A 80 -28.34 0.83 -5.12
CA ALA A 80 -27.85 -0.26 -5.97
C ALA A 80 -26.72 -1.03 -5.28
N GLN A 81 -25.75 -0.31 -4.70
CA GLN A 81 -24.68 -0.91 -3.89
C GLN A 81 -25.23 -1.70 -2.71
N ALA A 82 -26.27 -1.21 -2.04
CA ALA A 82 -26.90 -1.92 -0.94
C ALA A 82 -27.49 -3.27 -1.38
N VAL A 83 -27.93 -3.44 -2.62
CA VAL A 83 -28.36 -4.75 -3.14
C VAL A 83 -27.17 -5.69 -3.34
N PHE A 84 -26.05 -5.18 -3.86
CA PHE A 84 -24.81 -5.95 -3.99
C PHE A 84 -24.24 -6.37 -2.62
N TYR A 85 -24.25 -5.48 -1.63
CA TYR A 85 -23.70 -5.77 -0.30
C TYR A 85 -24.70 -6.42 0.68
N ARG A 86 -26.04 -6.24 0.53
CA ARG A 86 -27.04 -6.95 1.37
C ARG A 86 -27.03 -8.44 1.14
N ARG A 87 -26.61 -8.90 -0.02
CA ARG A 87 -26.55 -10.33 -0.34
C ARG A 87 -25.41 -11.06 0.41
N ASN A 88 -24.63 -10.33 1.21
CA ASN A 88 -23.31 -10.74 1.67
C ASN A 88 -23.25 -11.22 3.13
N ASN A 89 -24.36 -11.69 3.74
CA ASN A 89 -24.23 -12.49 4.96
C ASN A 89 -24.04 -13.99 4.64
N ASN A 90 -24.47 -14.46 3.46
CA ASN A 90 -24.29 -15.86 3.03
C ASN A 90 -23.68 -16.00 1.61
N GLN A 91 -23.25 -14.90 0.98
CA GLN A 91 -22.78 -14.94 -0.41
C GLN A 91 -21.57 -14.04 -0.66
N ALA A 92 -20.48 -14.31 0.07
CA ALA A 92 -19.12 -13.86 -0.29
C ALA A 92 -18.63 -14.39 -1.66
N ALA A 93 -19.50 -15.07 -2.43
CA ALA A 93 -19.20 -15.69 -3.71
C ALA A 93 -19.00 -14.70 -4.89
N ALA A 94 -19.03 -13.38 -4.66
CA ALA A 94 -18.80 -12.41 -5.73
C ALA A 94 -17.32 -12.06 -5.96
N TYR A 95 -16.45 -12.24 -4.96
CA TYR A 95 -15.03 -11.84 -5.05
C TYR A 95 -14.05 -12.99 -4.81
N SER A 96 -14.47 -14.04 -4.12
CA SER A 96 -13.73 -15.29 -4.07
C SER A 96 -14.70 -16.42 -3.76
N VAL A 97 -14.58 -17.52 -4.50
CA VAL A 97 -15.28 -18.76 -4.18
C VAL A 97 -14.62 -19.52 -3.01
N GLN A 98 -13.43 -19.08 -2.59
CA GLN A 98 -12.67 -19.75 -1.53
C GLN A 98 -13.28 -19.46 -0.16
N SER A 99 -13.40 -20.50 0.64
CA SER A 99 -13.78 -20.36 2.04
C SER A 99 -12.64 -19.74 2.85
N ILE A 100 -12.94 -19.14 4.00
CA ILE A 100 -11.90 -18.57 4.87
C ILE A 100 -10.91 -19.65 5.34
N ASP A 101 -11.36 -20.89 5.47
CA ASP A 101 -10.52 -22.01 5.86
C ASP A 101 -9.60 -22.47 4.73
N GLU A 102 -10.08 -22.43 3.48
CA GLU A 102 -9.25 -22.67 2.30
C GLU A 102 -8.16 -21.60 2.15
N ILE A 103 -8.51 -20.33 2.35
CA ILE A 103 -7.54 -19.22 2.34
C ILE A 103 -6.47 -19.46 3.42
N ARG A 104 -6.88 -19.79 4.65
CA ARG A 104 -5.93 -20.10 5.75
C ARG A 104 -5.04 -21.28 5.43
N ARG A 105 -5.58 -22.33 4.81
CA ARG A 105 -4.82 -23.51 4.40
C ARG A 105 -3.75 -23.15 3.39
N ILE A 106 -4.10 -22.38 2.35
CA ILE A 106 -3.14 -21.93 1.33
C ILE A 106 -2.03 -21.07 1.95
N VAL A 107 -2.38 -20.17 2.87
CA VAL A 107 -1.39 -19.33 3.59
C VAL A 107 -0.44 -20.20 4.42
N HIS A 108 -0.96 -21.20 5.14
CA HIS A 108 -0.13 -22.11 5.93
C HIS A 108 0.77 -22.98 5.04
N GLU A 109 0.27 -23.46 3.90
CA GLU A 109 1.05 -24.22 2.92
C GLU A 109 2.18 -23.36 2.32
N ALA A 110 1.90 -22.11 1.97
CA ALA A 110 2.88 -21.18 1.42
C ALA A 110 4.01 -20.78 2.40
N GLN A 111 3.82 -20.97 3.71
CA GLN A 111 4.87 -20.77 4.72
C GLN A 111 5.84 -21.95 4.79
N THR A 112 5.53 -23.07 4.16
CA THR A 112 6.42 -24.23 4.10
C THR A 112 7.26 -24.19 2.84
N ILE A 113 8.59 -24.24 2.97
CA ILE A 113 9.49 -24.39 1.83
C ILE A 113 9.19 -25.78 1.21
N PRO A 114 8.94 -25.87 -0.11
CA PRO A 114 8.69 -27.16 -0.75
C PRO A 114 9.85 -28.10 -0.46
N LYS A 115 9.56 -29.30 0.05
CA LYS A 115 10.57 -30.35 0.09
C LYS A 115 10.99 -30.62 -1.35
N LEU A 116 12.24 -30.33 -1.68
CA LEU A 116 12.87 -30.76 -2.93
C LEU A 116 12.60 -32.26 -3.06
N VAL A 117 11.72 -32.64 -4.00
CA VAL A 117 11.63 -34.03 -4.39
C VAL A 117 13.01 -34.41 -4.91
N PRO A 118 13.64 -35.51 -4.42
CA PRO A 118 14.80 -36.06 -5.10
C PRO A 118 14.37 -36.23 -6.55
N SER A 119 15.11 -35.57 -7.45
CA SER A 119 14.85 -35.61 -8.88
C SER A 119 14.50 -37.04 -9.25
N THR A 120 13.27 -37.28 -9.71
CA THR A 120 12.91 -38.57 -10.26
C THR A 120 13.89 -38.78 -11.40
N ALA A 121 14.86 -39.68 -11.18
CA ALA A 121 15.83 -40.08 -12.16
C ALA A 121 15.07 -40.46 -13.44
N GLY A 122 15.08 -39.58 -14.44
CA GLY A 122 14.24 -39.77 -15.63
C GLY A 122 14.10 -38.56 -16.56
N TYR A 123 14.27 -37.32 -16.09
CA TYR A 123 14.30 -36.17 -17.00
C TYR A 123 15.69 -35.53 -16.98
N GLY A 124 16.44 -35.84 -18.04
CA GLY A 124 17.81 -35.41 -18.28
C GLY A 124 17.92 -33.91 -18.56
N TRP A 125 18.05 -33.14 -17.49
CA TRP A 125 18.84 -31.92 -17.52
C TRP A 125 20.17 -32.24 -16.84
N GLY A 126 21.12 -32.63 -17.68
CA GLY A 126 22.42 -33.16 -17.28
C GLY A 126 23.24 -32.11 -16.56
N PHE A 127 23.48 -32.35 -15.28
CA PHE A 127 24.73 -31.95 -14.67
C PHE A 127 25.70 -33.10 -14.98
N ASN A 128 26.40 -32.98 -16.11
CA ASN A 128 27.53 -33.86 -16.41
C ASN A 128 28.65 -33.46 -15.44
N ASP A 129 28.74 -34.21 -14.36
CA ASP A 129 29.97 -34.34 -13.60
C ASP A 129 30.83 -35.37 -14.34
N SER A 130 31.87 -34.91 -15.02
CA SER A 130 32.94 -35.74 -15.57
C SER A 130 34.18 -34.88 -15.72
N ASP A 131 35.06 -35.05 -14.73
CA ASP A 131 36.49 -34.73 -14.66
C ASP A 131 37.13 -34.28 -15.98
N ASP A 132 37.71 -33.07 -15.97
CA ASP A 132 38.98 -32.81 -16.64
C ASP A 132 39.77 -31.71 -15.90
N GLU A 133 40.96 -32.13 -15.49
CA GLU A 133 42.07 -31.48 -14.81
C GLU A 133 42.51 -30.14 -15.45
N HIS A 134 42.45 -29.02 -14.71
CA HIS A 134 43.50 -27.97 -14.66
C HIS A 134 43.21 -26.96 -13.54
N GLY A 135 44.24 -26.72 -12.71
CA GLY A 135 44.17 -25.85 -11.55
C GLY A 135 44.17 -24.36 -11.90
N GLU A 136 43.74 -23.55 -10.92
CA GLU A 136 44.44 -22.39 -10.38
C GLU A 136 43.52 -21.66 -9.38
N GLU A 137 44.01 -21.60 -8.14
CA GLU A 137 43.95 -20.50 -7.16
C GLU A 137 42.60 -20.05 -6.55
N GLU A 138 42.63 -20.01 -5.22
CA GLU A 138 41.62 -19.51 -4.29
C GLU A 138 41.41 -17.99 -4.43
N GLU A 139 40.16 -17.54 -4.47
CA GLU A 139 39.78 -16.22 -3.96
C GLU A 139 38.56 -16.39 -3.05
N GLU A 140 38.80 -16.35 -1.73
CA GLU A 140 37.76 -16.15 -0.72
C GLU A 140 37.11 -14.77 -0.96
N LYS A 141 35.85 -14.76 -1.41
CA LYS A 141 35.00 -13.58 -1.28
C LYS A 141 34.24 -13.69 0.02
N GLU A 142 34.69 -12.96 1.04
CA GLU A 142 33.87 -12.58 2.17
C GLU A 142 32.63 -11.87 1.63
N GLU A 143 31.46 -12.50 1.75
CA GLU A 143 30.18 -11.82 1.57
C GLU A 143 30.01 -10.88 2.77
N GLU A 144 30.30 -9.59 2.58
CA GLU A 144 29.87 -8.55 3.51
C GLU A 144 28.34 -8.62 3.61
N GLU A 145 27.83 -9.14 4.73
CA GLU A 145 26.44 -8.98 5.13
C GLU A 145 26.15 -7.48 5.28
N ASP A 146 25.55 -6.87 4.26
CA ASP A 146 24.90 -5.56 4.35
C ASP A 146 23.73 -5.68 5.34
N GLU A 147 24.05 -5.66 6.63
CA GLU A 147 23.07 -5.58 7.72
C GLU A 147 22.44 -4.18 7.63
N ASP A 148 21.28 -4.09 6.98
CA ASP A 148 20.52 -2.86 6.82
C ASP A 148 20.45 -2.11 8.16
N VAL A 149 20.77 -0.82 8.17
CA VAL A 149 20.81 0.07 9.36
C VAL A 149 19.55 -0.07 10.24
N TYR A 150 18.43 -0.47 9.65
CA TYR A 150 17.20 -0.80 10.33
C TYR A 150 17.33 -1.99 11.30
N ASP A 151 17.88 -3.11 10.86
CA ASP A 151 18.00 -4.33 11.68
C ASP A 151 18.95 -4.14 12.86
N ARG A 152 20.04 -3.40 12.64
CA ARG A 152 20.96 -3.00 13.71
C ARG A 152 20.28 -2.13 14.77
N THR A 153 19.45 -1.18 14.32
CA THR A 153 18.70 -0.29 15.24
C THR A 153 17.64 -1.06 16.02
N VAL A 154 16.93 -1.98 15.37
CA VAL A 154 15.88 -2.81 15.99
C VAL A 154 16.46 -3.72 17.07
N ARG A 155 17.57 -4.41 16.78
CA ARG A 155 18.27 -5.23 17.79
C ARG A 155 18.73 -4.41 18.98
N GLN A 156 19.32 -3.25 18.75
CA GLN A 156 19.81 -2.38 19.83
C GLN A 156 18.69 -1.90 20.76
N VAL A 157 17.51 -1.58 20.20
CA VAL A 157 16.32 -1.21 21.00
C VAL A 157 15.82 -2.41 21.82
N HIS A 158 15.79 -3.61 21.24
CA HIS A 158 15.38 -4.81 21.96
C HIS A 158 16.37 -5.20 23.08
N GLU A 159 17.68 -5.05 22.85
CA GLU A 159 18.72 -5.32 23.84
C GLU A 159 18.78 -4.29 24.97
N SER A 160 18.45 -3.02 24.69
CA SER A 160 18.42 -1.96 25.70
C SER A 160 17.31 -2.11 26.74
N GLY A 161 16.30 -2.96 26.47
CA GLY A 161 15.14 -3.14 27.36
C GLY A 161 14.29 -1.88 27.57
N GLU A 162 14.51 -0.83 26.78
CA GLU A 162 13.93 0.50 27.00
C GLU A 162 12.49 0.63 26.44
N PHE A 163 12.01 -0.38 25.71
CA PHE A 163 10.66 -0.42 25.14
C PHE A 163 9.92 -1.70 25.56
N ASP A 164 9.13 -1.61 26.63
CA ASP A 164 8.23 -2.69 27.04
C ASP A 164 6.88 -2.58 26.30
N ILE A 165 6.68 -3.42 25.28
CA ILE A 165 5.41 -3.50 24.54
C ILE A 165 4.25 -3.89 25.48
N ALA A 166 4.51 -4.57 26.60
CA ALA A 166 3.48 -4.92 27.58
C ALA A 166 2.99 -3.71 28.41
N ALA A 167 3.74 -2.59 28.42
CA ALA A 167 3.35 -1.36 29.13
C ALA A 167 2.33 -0.52 28.35
N LEU A 168 2.15 -0.79 27.05
CA LEU A 168 1.12 -0.16 26.22
C LEU A 168 -0.23 -0.84 26.44
N ARG A 169 -0.92 -0.46 27.52
CA ARG A 169 -2.36 -0.74 27.66
C ARG A 169 -3.14 0.07 26.63
N ILE A 170 -3.70 -0.63 25.63
CA ILE A 170 -4.80 -0.15 24.78
C ILE A 170 -6.10 -0.25 25.58
#